data_AF-A0A9P8KP17-F1
#
_entry.id   AF-A0A9P8KP17-F1
#
_cell.length_a   1.000
_cell.length_b   1.000
_cell.length_c   1.000
_cell.angle_alpha   90.00
_cell.angle_beta   90.00
_cell.angle_gamma   90.00
#
_symmetry.space_group_name_H-M   'P 1'
#
loop_
_entity.id
_entity.type
_entity.pdbx_description
1 polymer ?
#
loop_
_entity_poly.entity_id
_entity_poly.type
_entity_poly.pdbx_seq_one_letter_code
_entity_poly.pdbx_strand_id
1 'polypeptide(L)'
;MLWFSACFCRGSRMRERAAERETYQQSTLLIAQMTRRLNPPANYTTPPFPSLNVHTLFDATPDKRYTLFFIGDVWRFTVIWTLITFALFHLGAVFIAMFTHGSRKKSSWKYLWMTPIVYLVVAGLEALLSGTITGVMLGAVYQAGYYEMNTWIPCTWGFINVLTLIISSFSIQGDPSRNARQPENPLKPFLPGQPKSLSGIALRAFCLGIAFAVSVVGIVCVLLFTDSPIWRVPFFLLALSTFHFLEFWTTAERNTAVVSIDSFLLTANWPAYAIAHSAAFVECTIVSAFFPDRHWAPFGSGQVLLLIGLFMVLIGQAVRSLAMLHAGASFNHQIQTRRAQSHLLVTTGIYGWIRHPSYFGFFYWGLGTQLVLGNVLCFVAYSAVLYMFFRGRILHEEGKLVEFFGDDYVSYRKRVGTLMPFIR
;
A
#
# COMPACT_ATOMS: atom_id res chain seq x y z
N MET A 1 37.62 -62.60 36.01
CA MET A 1 36.83 -61.35 35.83
C MET A 1 37.30 -60.47 34.67
N LEU A 2 38.61 -60.25 34.48
CA LEU A 2 39.13 -59.33 33.43
C LEU A 2 38.83 -59.74 31.97
N TRP A 3 38.74 -61.04 31.67
CA TRP A 3 38.48 -61.54 30.31
C TRP A 3 37.04 -61.29 29.83
N PHE A 4 36.05 -61.39 30.73
CA PHE A 4 34.64 -61.15 30.41
C PHE A 4 34.36 -59.66 30.12
N SER A 5 34.96 -58.74 30.87
CA SER A 5 34.84 -57.29 30.59
C SER A 5 35.47 -56.90 29.25
N ALA A 6 36.59 -57.51 28.86
CA ALA A 6 37.23 -57.22 27.57
C ALA A 6 36.37 -57.71 26.38
N CYS A 7 35.78 -58.91 26.47
CA CYS A 7 34.86 -59.42 25.45
C CYS A 7 33.56 -58.60 25.36
N PHE A 8 32.99 -58.18 26.49
CA PHE A 8 31.78 -57.35 26.51
C PHE A 8 32.04 -55.95 25.91
N CYS A 9 33.18 -55.34 26.24
CA CYS A 9 33.59 -54.03 25.72
C CYS A 9 34.00 -54.07 24.23
N ARG A 10 34.41 -55.24 23.72
CA ARG A 10 34.68 -55.47 22.30
C ARG A 10 33.36 -55.71 21.53
N GLY A 11 32.42 -56.45 22.12
CA GLY A 11 31.09 -56.66 21.57
C GLY A 11 30.25 -55.38 21.51
N SER A 12 30.32 -54.52 22.53
CA SER A 12 29.65 -53.21 22.52
C SER A 12 30.20 -52.29 21.43
N ARG A 13 31.54 -52.19 21.32
CA ARG A 13 32.20 -51.41 20.24
C ARG A 13 31.90 -51.91 18.84
N MET A 14 31.69 -53.22 18.65
CA MET A 14 31.29 -53.75 17.34
C MET A 14 29.83 -53.44 17.00
N ARG A 15 28.91 -53.47 17.99
CA ARG A 15 27.52 -53.07 17.78
C ARG A 15 27.38 -51.57 17.49
N GLU A 16 28.16 -50.74 18.19
CA GLU A 16 28.21 -49.29 17.99
C GLU A 16 28.71 -48.94 16.58
N ARG A 17 29.79 -49.58 16.13
CA ARG A 17 30.31 -49.44 14.75
C ARG A 17 29.37 -49.99 13.66
N ALA A 18 28.49 -50.94 13.99
CA ALA A 18 27.48 -51.44 13.07
C ALA A 18 26.31 -50.46 12.94
N ALA A 19 25.84 -49.90 14.07
CA ALA A 19 24.81 -48.86 14.10
C ALA A 19 25.28 -47.57 13.42
N GLU A 20 26.54 -47.16 13.59
CA GLU A 20 27.14 -46.04 12.86
C GLU A 20 27.18 -46.27 11.34
N ARG A 21 27.49 -47.51 10.90
CA ARG A 21 27.48 -47.85 9.47
C ARG A 21 26.08 -47.84 8.89
N GLU A 22 25.09 -48.40 9.58
CA GLU A 22 23.70 -48.36 9.14
C GLU A 22 23.19 -46.91 9.06
N THR A 23 23.49 -46.09 10.06
CA THR A 23 23.13 -44.66 10.07
C THR A 23 23.80 -43.92 8.92
N TYR A 24 25.10 -44.14 8.69
CA TYR A 24 25.83 -43.54 7.56
C TYR A 24 25.27 -43.99 6.21
N GLN A 25 24.94 -45.27 6.06
CA GLN A 25 24.40 -45.83 4.83
C GLN A 25 22.99 -45.30 4.54
N GLN A 26 22.16 -45.14 5.57
CA GLN A 26 20.83 -44.54 5.48
C GLN A 26 20.90 -43.03 5.18
N SER A 27 21.86 -42.32 5.79
CA SER A 27 22.16 -40.91 5.50
C SER A 27 22.61 -40.73 4.06
N THR A 28 23.49 -41.60 3.57
CA THR A 28 24.01 -41.59 2.19
C THR A 28 22.89 -41.91 1.19
N LEU A 29 21.97 -42.81 1.53
CA LEU A 29 20.80 -43.13 0.71
C LEU A 29 19.81 -41.95 0.63
N LEU A 30 19.56 -41.28 1.76
CA LEU A 30 18.76 -40.06 1.86
C LEU A 30 19.37 -38.92 1.05
N ILE A 31 20.67 -38.70 1.20
CA ILE A 31 21.42 -37.70 0.42
C ILE A 31 21.36 -38.05 -1.07
N ALA A 32 21.54 -39.32 -1.46
CA ALA A 32 21.42 -39.75 -2.84
C ALA A 32 20.00 -39.60 -3.41
N GLN A 33 18.95 -39.85 -2.60
CA GLN A 33 17.56 -39.61 -2.97
C GLN A 33 17.24 -38.11 -3.10
N MET A 34 17.75 -37.27 -2.19
CA MET A 34 17.67 -35.81 -2.27
C MET A 34 18.42 -35.26 -3.48
N THR A 35 19.61 -35.80 -3.79
CA THR A 35 20.45 -35.40 -4.92
C THR A 35 19.83 -35.78 -6.27
N ARG A 36 19.09 -36.91 -6.34
CA ARG A 36 18.27 -37.26 -7.52
C ARG A 36 17.04 -36.37 -7.70
N ARG A 37 16.54 -35.73 -6.64
CA ARG A 37 15.44 -34.74 -6.73
C ARG A 37 15.94 -33.33 -7.06
N LEU A 38 17.19 -33.04 -6.73
CA LEU A 38 17.88 -31.77 -7.01
C LEU A 38 18.23 -31.60 -8.49
N ASN A 39 18.57 -32.70 -9.17
CA ASN A 39 19.09 -32.66 -10.52
C ASN A 39 18.21 -33.48 -11.46
N PRO A 40 17.84 -32.92 -12.62
CA PRO A 40 17.10 -33.68 -13.61
C PRO A 40 17.92 -34.91 -14.07
N PRO A 41 17.26 -35.98 -14.58
CA PRO A 41 17.94 -37.13 -15.17
C PRO A 41 19.00 -36.71 -16.21
N ALA A 42 20.05 -37.51 -16.38
CA ALA A 42 21.15 -37.17 -17.30
C ALA A 42 20.70 -36.99 -18.77
N ASN A 43 19.58 -37.58 -19.16
CA ASN A 43 18.96 -37.47 -20.48
C ASN A 43 17.73 -36.54 -20.50
N TYR A 44 17.54 -35.74 -19.45
CA TYR A 44 16.41 -34.82 -19.36
C TYR A 44 16.50 -33.70 -20.39
N THR A 45 15.36 -33.40 -20.98
CA THR A 45 15.14 -32.20 -21.79
C THR A 45 13.83 -31.57 -21.35
N THR A 46 13.80 -30.22 -21.28
CA THR A 46 12.57 -29.49 -20.95
C THR A 46 11.42 -29.93 -21.87
N PRO A 47 10.26 -30.33 -21.31
CA PRO A 47 9.10 -30.71 -22.09
C PRO A 47 8.66 -29.62 -23.07
N PRO A 48 8.24 -29.97 -24.31
CA PRO A 48 7.63 -28.99 -25.20
C PRO A 48 6.29 -28.52 -24.62
N PHE A 49 5.92 -27.26 -24.82
CA PHE A 49 4.57 -26.82 -24.44
C PHE A 49 3.51 -27.48 -25.35
N PRO A 50 2.35 -27.97 -24.84
CA PRO A 50 1.88 -27.92 -23.45
C PRO A 50 2.27 -29.12 -22.58
N SER A 51 2.69 -30.24 -23.18
CA SER A 51 3.06 -31.51 -22.53
C SER A 51 2.24 -31.87 -21.29
N LEU A 52 0.91 -31.86 -21.38
CA LEU A 52 0.04 -32.29 -20.28
C LEU A 52 -0.05 -33.82 -20.25
N ASN A 53 0.32 -34.44 -19.13
CA ASN A 53 0.20 -35.89 -18.94
C ASN A 53 -1.24 -36.27 -18.57
N VAL A 54 -1.98 -36.87 -19.50
CA VAL A 54 -3.38 -37.29 -19.26
C VAL A 54 -3.51 -38.72 -18.73
N HIS A 55 -2.43 -39.49 -18.71
CA HIS A 55 -2.47 -40.92 -18.39
C HIS A 55 -2.16 -41.21 -16.92
N THR A 56 -1.28 -40.42 -16.30
CA THR A 56 -0.84 -40.61 -14.92
C THR A 56 -0.65 -39.27 -14.20
N LEU A 57 -0.99 -39.23 -12.91
CA LEU A 57 -0.82 -38.03 -12.08
C LEU A 57 0.66 -37.70 -11.81
N PHE A 58 1.49 -38.75 -11.74
CA PHE A 58 2.93 -38.64 -11.53
C PHE A 58 3.69 -38.99 -12.81
N ASP A 59 4.78 -38.27 -13.06
CA ASP A 59 5.66 -38.57 -14.18
C ASP A 59 6.64 -39.70 -13.82
N ALA A 60 6.25 -40.91 -14.19
CA ALA A 60 7.05 -42.11 -14.05
C ALA A 60 7.98 -42.38 -15.24
N THR A 61 8.02 -41.48 -16.24
CA THR A 61 8.90 -41.66 -17.39
C THR A 61 10.37 -41.52 -16.97
N PRO A 62 11.29 -42.39 -17.44
CA PRO A 62 12.70 -42.33 -17.06
C PRO A 62 13.37 -40.99 -17.40
N ASP A 63 12.91 -40.32 -18.45
CA ASP A 63 13.38 -39.04 -18.97
C ASP A 63 12.54 -37.83 -18.52
N LYS A 64 11.55 -38.04 -17.63
CA LYS A 64 10.73 -36.98 -17.03
C LYS A 64 10.05 -36.04 -18.05
N ARG A 65 9.38 -36.63 -19.05
CA ARG A 65 8.75 -35.95 -20.20
C ARG A 65 7.67 -34.93 -19.87
N TYR A 66 7.16 -34.91 -18.65
CA TYR A 66 6.04 -34.07 -18.21
C TYR A 66 6.36 -33.28 -16.94
N THR A 67 7.64 -33.14 -16.63
CA THR A 67 8.13 -32.51 -15.39
C THR A 67 9.02 -31.31 -15.72
N LEU A 68 8.84 -30.23 -14.97
CA LEU A 68 9.59 -28.99 -15.05
C LEU A 68 10.52 -28.89 -13.84
N PHE A 69 11.82 -28.79 -14.10
CA PHE A 69 12.86 -28.68 -13.07
C PHE A 69 13.40 -27.25 -12.92
N PHE A 70 13.43 -26.48 -14.01
CA PHE A 70 14.05 -25.16 -14.01
C PHE A 70 13.03 -24.04 -13.81
N ILE A 71 13.39 -23.05 -12.98
CA ILE A 71 12.54 -21.91 -12.64
C ILE A 71 12.07 -21.13 -13.89
N GLY A 72 12.94 -21.02 -14.89
CA GLY A 72 12.63 -20.35 -16.15
C GLY A 72 11.55 -21.09 -16.95
N ASP A 73 11.56 -22.42 -16.93
CA ASP A 73 10.56 -23.23 -17.62
C ASP A 73 9.23 -23.22 -16.87
N VAL A 74 9.27 -23.26 -15.53
CA VAL A 74 8.09 -23.05 -14.67
C VAL A 74 7.44 -21.71 -14.97
N TRP A 75 8.22 -20.64 -14.97
CA TRP A 75 7.75 -19.30 -15.30
C TRP A 75 7.14 -19.25 -16.70
N ARG A 76 7.83 -19.79 -17.70
CA ARG A 76 7.36 -19.78 -19.10
C ARG A 76 6.05 -20.52 -19.26
N PHE A 77 5.92 -21.73 -18.69
CA PHE A 77 4.69 -22.51 -18.76
C PHE A 77 3.54 -21.80 -18.06
N THR A 78 3.78 -21.20 -16.89
CA THR A 78 2.75 -20.48 -16.12
C THR A 78 2.27 -19.24 -16.86
N VAL A 79 3.17 -18.44 -17.44
CA VAL A 79 2.81 -17.26 -18.24
C VAL A 79 2.01 -17.67 -19.48
N ILE A 80 2.47 -18.66 -20.24
CA ILE A 80 1.77 -19.10 -21.46
C ILE A 80 0.38 -19.64 -21.13
N TRP A 81 0.24 -20.51 -20.12
CA TRP A 81 -1.07 -21.02 -19.72
C TRP A 81 -1.99 -19.91 -19.22
N THR A 82 -1.49 -18.96 -18.43
CA THR A 82 -2.29 -17.83 -17.95
C THR A 82 -2.76 -16.95 -19.11
N LEU A 83 -1.90 -16.69 -20.10
CA LEU A 83 -2.28 -15.96 -21.32
C LEU A 83 -3.37 -16.68 -22.11
N ILE A 84 -3.23 -17.99 -22.31
CA ILE A 84 -4.21 -18.81 -23.03
C ILE A 84 -5.56 -18.81 -22.31
N THR A 85 -5.58 -19.03 -20.99
CA THR A 85 -6.83 -19.08 -20.24
C THR A 85 -7.50 -17.71 -20.19
N PHE A 86 -6.74 -16.63 -19.96
CA PHE A 86 -7.30 -15.28 -19.99
C PHE A 86 -7.85 -14.93 -21.36
N ALA A 87 -7.12 -15.21 -22.44
CA ALA A 87 -7.60 -14.97 -23.80
C ALA A 87 -8.89 -15.74 -24.09
N LEU A 88 -8.95 -17.03 -23.73
CA LEU A 88 -10.13 -17.87 -23.95
C LEU A 88 -11.38 -17.31 -23.27
N PHE A 89 -11.29 -16.98 -21.97
CA PHE A 89 -12.44 -16.49 -21.21
C PHE A 89 -12.84 -15.07 -21.59
N HIS A 90 -11.89 -14.17 -21.86
CA HIS A 90 -12.20 -12.82 -22.30
C HIS A 90 -12.77 -12.79 -23.71
N LEU A 91 -12.29 -13.63 -24.64
CA LEU A 91 -12.92 -13.80 -25.95
C LEU A 91 -14.33 -14.37 -25.83
N GLY A 92 -14.56 -15.32 -24.91
CA GLY A 92 -15.90 -15.81 -24.59
C GLY A 92 -16.82 -14.69 -24.08
N ALA A 93 -16.33 -13.85 -23.16
CA ALA A 93 -17.07 -12.69 -22.66
C ALA A 93 -17.37 -11.66 -23.76
N VAL A 94 -16.39 -11.36 -24.61
CA VAL A 94 -16.56 -10.48 -25.79
C VAL A 94 -17.60 -11.05 -26.74
N PHE A 95 -17.56 -12.35 -27.03
CA PHE A 95 -18.54 -13.01 -27.88
C PHE A 95 -19.96 -12.87 -27.34
N ILE A 96 -20.16 -13.16 -26.04
CA ILE A 96 -21.45 -12.99 -25.37
C ILE A 96 -21.90 -11.52 -25.37
N ALA A 97 -20.99 -10.59 -25.11
CA ALA A 97 -21.28 -9.15 -25.13
C ALA A 97 -21.68 -8.68 -26.53
N MET A 98 -20.97 -9.10 -27.57
CA MET A 98 -21.28 -8.76 -28.96
C MET A 98 -22.61 -9.36 -29.40
N PHE A 99 -22.94 -10.59 -28.99
CA PHE A 99 -24.21 -11.22 -29.32
C PHE A 99 -25.40 -10.58 -28.61
N THR A 100 -25.27 -10.31 -27.31
CA THR A 100 -26.35 -9.74 -26.50
C THR A 100 -26.61 -8.26 -26.82
N HIS A 101 -25.57 -7.46 -27.09
CA HIS A 101 -25.71 -6.05 -27.47
C HIS A 101 -25.87 -5.83 -28.98
N GLY A 102 -25.39 -6.73 -29.83
CA GLY A 102 -25.57 -6.66 -31.28
C GLY A 102 -27.04 -6.76 -31.70
N SER A 103 -27.84 -7.54 -30.96
CA SER A 103 -29.27 -7.77 -31.24
C SER A 103 -30.22 -6.68 -30.71
N ARG A 104 -29.73 -5.64 -30.02
CA ARG A 104 -30.57 -4.53 -29.50
C ARG A 104 -30.24 -3.21 -30.20
N LYS A 105 -31.29 -2.49 -30.65
CA LYS A 105 -31.33 -1.24 -31.46
C LYS A 105 -30.01 -0.43 -31.58
N LYS A 106 -29.60 -0.21 -32.85
CA LYS A 106 -28.73 0.79 -33.54
C LYS A 106 -27.81 1.79 -32.80
N SER A 107 -27.90 2.07 -31.50
CA SER A 107 -27.19 3.21 -30.87
C SER A 107 -25.75 2.92 -30.43
N SER A 108 -25.34 1.67 -30.20
CA SER A 108 -24.04 1.32 -29.61
C SER A 108 -23.04 0.64 -30.57
N TRP A 109 -23.44 0.31 -31.80
CA TRP A 109 -22.58 -0.37 -32.79
C TRP A 109 -21.30 0.40 -33.13
N LYS A 110 -21.33 1.74 -33.06
CA LYS A 110 -20.16 2.60 -33.34
C LYS A 110 -18.96 2.33 -32.43
N TYR A 111 -19.17 1.78 -31.23
CA TYR A 111 -18.11 1.51 -30.26
C TYR A 111 -17.92 0.02 -29.98
N LEU A 112 -18.80 -0.86 -30.49
CA LEU A 112 -18.77 -2.28 -30.19
C LEU A 112 -17.48 -2.96 -30.71
N TRP A 113 -16.90 -2.45 -31.79
CA TRP A 113 -15.63 -2.93 -32.36
C TRP A 113 -14.42 -2.70 -31.42
N MET A 114 -14.50 -1.74 -30.50
CA MET A 114 -13.43 -1.50 -29.51
C MET A 114 -13.44 -2.56 -28.40
N THR A 115 -14.58 -3.21 -28.16
CA THR A 115 -14.75 -4.21 -27.09
C THR A 115 -13.73 -5.35 -27.15
N PRO A 116 -13.54 -6.07 -28.27
CA PRO A 116 -12.51 -7.10 -28.37
C PRO A 116 -11.11 -6.56 -28.11
N ILE A 117 -10.79 -5.36 -28.61
CA ILE A 117 -9.46 -4.76 -28.47
C ILE A 117 -9.17 -4.45 -27.00
N VAL A 118 -10.09 -3.75 -26.32
CA VAL A 118 -9.93 -3.37 -24.92
C VAL A 118 -9.85 -4.60 -24.03
N TYR A 119 -10.74 -5.58 -24.22
CA TYR A 119 -10.74 -6.80 -23.42
C TYR A 119 -9.45 -7.60 -23.60
N LEU A 120 -8.95 -7.75 -24.82
CA LEU A 120 -7.71 -8.50 -25.07
C LEU A 120 -6.46 -7.78 -24.53
N VAL A 121 -6.40 -6.45 -24.63
CA VAL A 121 -5.29 -5.66 -24.07
C VAL A 121 -5.28 -5.78 -22.54
N VAL A 122 -6.42 -5.57 -21.90
CA VAL A 122 -6.54 -5.68 -20.43
C VAL A 122 -6.21 -7.09 -19.98
N ALA A 123 -6.82 -8.10 -20.60
CA ALA A 123 -6.57 -9.51 -20.29
C ALA A 123 -5.10 -9.90 -20.48
N GLY A 124 -4.45 -9.41 -21.54
CA GLY A 124 -3.04 -9.66 -21.81
C GLY A 124 -2.14 -9.06 -20.74
N LEU A 125 -2.37 -7.80 -20.35
CA LEU A 125 -1.60 -7.14 -19.30
C LEU A 125 -1.78 -7.84 -17.94
N GLU A 126 -3.00 -8.17 -17.56
CA GLU A 126 -3.30 -8.88 -16.31
C GLU A 126 -2.68 -10.28 -16.30
N ALA A 127 -2.80 -11.03 -17.40
CA ALA A 127 -2.23 -12.37 -17.54
C ALA A 127 -0.69 -12.35 -17.47
N LEU A 128 -0.05 -11.37 -18.12
CA LEU A 128 1.41 -11.21 -18.06
C LEU A 128 1.88 -10.93 -16.64
N LEU A 129 1.22 -10.00 -15.94
CA LEU A 129 1.57 -9.62 -14.58
C LEU A 129 1.36 -10.81 -13.63
N SER A 130 0.16 -11.37 -13.62
CA SER A 130 -0.23 -12.45 -12.71
C SER A 130 0.53 -13.75 -13.00
N GLY A 131 0.69 -14.11 -14.27
CA GLY A 131 1.47 -15.28 -14.69
C GLY A 131 2.97 -15.15 -14.37
N THR A 132 3.54 -13.93 -14.47
CA THR A 132 4.96 -13.69 -14.15
C THR A 132 5.22 -13.81 -12.67
N ILE A 133 4.45 -13.10 -11.84
CA ILE A 133 4.60 -13.11 -10.38
C ILE A 133 4.44 -14.55 -9.86
N THR A 134 3.37 -15.22 -10.27
CA THR A 134 3.07 -16.56 -9.78
C THR A 134 4.05 -17.60 -10.35
N GLY A 135 4.46 -17.46 -11.60
CA GLY A 135 5.43 -18.37 -12.22
C GLY A 135 6.77 -18.37 -11.51
N VAL A 136 7.30 -17.18 -11.17
CA VAL A 136 8.53 -17.07 -10.38
C VAL A 136 8.34 -17.62 -8.97
N MET A 137 7.22 -17.29 -8.32
CA MET A 137 6.92 -17.76 -6.96
C MET A 137 6.79 -19.28 -6.89
N LEU A 138 6.01 -19.90 -7.79
CA LEU A 138 5.87 -21.36 -7.88
C LEU A 138 7.22 -22.03 -8.09
N GLY A 139 8.00 -21.54 -9.05
CA GLY A 139 9.31 -22.09 -9.34
C GLY A 139 10.26 -22.00 -8.13
N ALA A 140 10.27 -20.87 -7.42
CA ALA A 140 11.08 -20.70 -6.22
C ALA A 140 10.66 -21.63 -5.08
N VAL A 141 9.35 -21.79 -4.84
CA VAL A 141 8.80 -22.68 -3.80
C VAL A 141 9.13 -24.15 -4.11
N TYR A 142 8.95 -24.59 -5.36
CA TYR A 142 9.25 -25.97 -5.76
C TYR A 142 10.74 -26.26 -5.67
N GLN A 143 11.58 -25.31 -6.09
CA GLN A 143 13.04 -25.43 -5.97
C GLN A 143 13.51 -25.47 -4.52
N ALA A 144 12.99 -24.59 -3.65
CA ALA A 144 13.33 -24.57 -2.23
C ALA A 144 12.80 -25.81 -1.47
N GLY A 145 11.64 -26.33 -1.89
CA GLY A 145 11.01 -27.51 -1.31
C GLY A 145 11.53 -28.85 -1.84
N TYR A 146 12.46 -28.84 -2.81
CA TYR A 146 12.98 -30.03 -3.49
C TYR A 146 11.86 -30.90 -4.12
N TYR A 147 10.88 -30.24 -4.72
CA TYR A 147 9.73 -30.88 -5.38
C TYR A 147 9.86 -30.84 -6.89
N GLU A 148 9.45 -31.94 -7.53
CA GLU A 148 9.23 -32.00 -8.98
C GLU A 148 7.90 -31.33 -9.33
N MET A 149 7.89 -30.43 -10.32
CA MET A 149 6.67 -29.76 -10.75
C MET A 149 6.15 -30.37 -12.05
N ASN A 150 4.97 -30.98 -12.04
CA ASN A 150 4.34 -31.44 -13.28
C ASN A 150 3.81 -30.25 -14.12
N THR A 151 3.66 -30.46 -15.42
CA THR A 151 3.13 -29.45 -16.36
C THR A 151 1.66 -29.08 -16.12
N TRP A 152 0.92 -29.87 -15.34
CA TRP A 152 -0.45 -29.57 -14.95
C TRP A 152 -0.54 -28.40 -13.97
N ILE A 153 0.43 -28.22 -13.08
CA ILE A 153 0.39 -27.14 -12.08
C ILE A 153 0.27 -25.76 -12.74
N PRO A 154 1.12 -25.37 -13.71
CA PRO A 154 0.95 -24.13 -14.48
C PRO A 154 -0.41 -24.01 -15.19
N CYS A 155 -0.94 -25.11 -15.74
CA CYS A 155 -2.23 -25.14 -16.43
C CYS A 155 -3.38 -24.88 -15.45
N THR A 156 -3.45 -25.64 -14.36
CA THR A 156 -4.46 -25.52 -13.31
C THR A 156 -4.43 -24.13 -12.68
N TRP A 157 -3.23 -23.55 -12.48
CA TRP A 157 -3.11 -22.16 -12.05
C TRP A 157 -3.82 -21.19 -13.01
N GLY A 158 -3.60 -21.32 -14.32
CA GLY A 158 -4.27 -20.50 -15.32
C GLY A 158 -5.81 -20.52 -15.20
N PHE A 159 -6.39 -21.67 -14.86
CA PHE A 159 -7.84 -21.81 -14.61
C PHE A 159 -8.28 -21.24 -13.24
N ILE A 160 -7.53 -21.49 -12.17
CA ILE A 160 -7.82 -20.92 -10.84
C ILE A 160 -7.79 -19.40 -10.88
N ASN A 161 -6.82 -18.84 -11.60
CA ASN A 161 -6.60 -17.41 -11.73
C ASN A 161 -7.80 -16.72 -12.41
N VAL A 162 -8.24 -17.26 -13.56
CA VAL A 162 -9.40 -16.72 -14.25
C VAL A 162 -10.71 -16.93 -13.47
N LEU A 163 -10.85 -18.03 -12.72
CA LEU A 163 -12.00 -18.22 -11.82
C LEU A 163 -12.03 -17.18 -10.69
N THR A 164 -10.86 -16.86 -10.12
CA THR A 164 -10.73 -15.81 -9.10
C THR A 164 -11.14 -14.46 -9.67
N LEU A 165 -10.69 -14.15 -10.89
CA LEU A 165 -11.08 -12.93 -11.61
C LEU A 165 -12.60 -12.88 -11.81
N ILE A 166 -13.22 -13.97 -12.28
CA ILE A 166 -14.67 -14.06 -12.49
C ILE A 166 -15.43 -13.85 -11.18
N ILE A 167 -15.06 -14.54 -10.10
CA ILE A 167 -15.73 -14.42 -8.80
C ILE A 167 -15.62 -12.98 -8.27
N SER A 168 -14.46 -12.34 -8.42
CA SER A 168 -14.25 -10.95 -8.01
C SER A 168 -15.02 -9.93 -8.85
N SER A 169 -15.47 -10.32 -10.05
CA SER A 169 -16.19 -9.44 -10.98
C SER A 169 -17.68 -9.28 -10.67
N PHE A 170 -18.26 -10.16 -9.86
CA PHE A 170 -19.68 -10.04 -9.48
C PHE A 170 -19.86 -8.97 -8.40
N SER A 171 -20.51 -7.86 -8.75
CA SER A 171 -21.03 -6.94 -7.73
C SER A 171 -22.18 -7.62 -6.99
N ILE A 172 -22.12 -7.69 -5.66
CA ILE A 172 -23.28 -8.05 -4.83
C ILE A 172 -24.33 -6.94 -5.01
N GLN A 173 -25.22 -7.10 -5.99
CA GLN A 173 -26.35 -6.21 -6.21
C GLN A 173 -27.48 -6.64 -5.27
N GLY A 174 -27.81 -5.75 -4.32
CA GLY A 174 -28.97 -5.91 -3.45
C GLY A 174 -30.28 -5.85 -4.24
N ASP A 175 -31.25 -6.66 -3.82
CA ASP A 175 -32.58 -6.83 -4.41
C ASP A 175 -33.33 -5.48 -4.61
N PRO A 176 -33.73 -5.12 -5.84
CA PRO A 176 -34.46 -3.88 -6.14
C PRO A 176 -35.93 -3.86 -5.68
N SER A 177 -36.48 -4.97 -5.17
CA SER A 177 -37.93 -5.12 -5.02
C SER A 177 -38.55 -4.55 -3.72
N ARG A 178 -37.78 -3.95 -2.81
CA ARG A 178 -38.34 -3.31 -1.60
C ARG A 178 -38.64 -1.82 -1.79
N ASN A 179 -39.60 -1.51 -2.66
CA ASN A 179 -40.25 -0.20 -2.70
C ASN A 179 -41.62 -0.26 -2.02
N ALA A 180 -41.64 -0.03 -0.72
CA ALA A 180 -42.83 0.38 0.00
C ALA A 180 -42.42 1.36 1.12
N ARG A 181 -42.80 2.64 0.94
CA ARG A 181 -42.76 3.76 1.92
C ARG A 181 -41.61 3.67 2.94
N GLN A 182 -40.43 4.19 2.59
CA GLN A 182 -39.30 4.26 3.53
C GLN A 182 -38.87 5.71 3.83
N PRO A 183 -38.45 6.00 5.08
CA PRO A 183 -37.72 7.23 5.42
C PRO A 183 -36.48 7.38 4.52
N GLU A 184 -35.91 8.58 4.39
CA GLU A 184 -34.75 8.86 3.52
C GLU A 184 -33.79 7.67 3.44
N ASN A 185 -33.53 7.16 2.22
CA ASN A 185 -32.68 5.99 2.01
C ASN A 185 -31.39 6.14 2.84
N PRO A 186 -31.15 5.30 3.86
CA PRO A 186 -30.01 5.45 4.75
C PRO A 186 -28.66 5.32 4.01
N LEU A 187 -28.68 4.73 2.81
CA LEU A 187 -27.51 4.62 1.93
C LEU A 187 -27.27 5.85 1.06
N LYS A 188 -28.20 6.80 0.99
CA LYS A 188 -28.11 7.99 0.13
C LYS A 188 -26.78 8.74 0.28
N PRO A 189 -26.23 8.99 1.49
CA PRO A 189 -24.94 9.69 1.62
C PRO A 189 -23.75 8.94 1.01
N PHE A 190 -23.86 7.61 0.83
CA PHE A 190 -22.78 6.72 0.37
C PHE A 190 -22.80 6.45 -1.14
N LEU A 191 -23.82 6.93 -1.85
CA LEU A 191 -23.95 6.79 -3.30
C LEU A 191 -22.93 7.65 -4.06
N PRO A 192 -22.61 7.33 -5.33
CA PRO A 192 -21.72 8.14 -6.16
C PRO A 192 -22.13 9.63 -6.22
N GLY A 193 -21.13 10.52 -6.20
CA GLY A 193 -21.35 11.98 -6.23
C GLY A 193 -21.76 12.60 -4.89
N GLN A 194 -22.02 11.80 -3.86
CA GLN A 194 -22.37 12.29 -2.52
C GLN A 194 -21.12 12.51 -1.66
N PRO A 195 -21.21 13.35 -0.60
CA PRO A 195 -20.06 13.69 0.24
C PRO A 195 -19.39 12.47 0.90
N LYS A 196 -20.14 11.40 1.19
CA LYS A 196 -19.61 10.15 1.77
C LYS A 196 -19.56 9.00 0.76
N SER A 197 -19.49 9.31 -0.54
CA SER A 197 -19.45 8.32 -1.62
C SER A 197 -18.33 7.30 -1.39
N LEU A 198 -18.69 6.01 -1.31
CA LEU A 198 -17.73 4.92 -1.09
C LEU A 198 -16.73 4.81 -2.25
N SER A 199 -17.19 4.99 -3.49
CA SER A 199 -16.30 5.00 -4.66
C SER A 199 -15.35 6.19 -4.63
N GLY A 200 -15.82 7.34 -4.15
CA GLY A 200 -14.99 8.54 -4.01
C GLY A 200 -13.93 8.41 -2.92
N ILE A 201 -14.25 7.74 -1.80
CA ILE A 201 -13.31 7.42 -0.73
C ILE A 201 -12.28 6.40 -1.22
N ALA A 202 -12.74 5.29 -1.80
CA ALA A 202 -11.88 4.21 -2.28
C ALA A 202 -10.87 4.70 -3.33
N LEU A 203 -11.33 5.50 -4.31
CA LEU A 203 -10.45 6.05 -5.35
C LEU A 203 -9.34 6.93 -4.78
N ARG A 204 -9.65 7.81 -3.82
CA ARG A 204 -8.65 8.70 -3.20
C ARG A 204 -7.66 7.92 -2.35
N ALA A 205 -8.13 6.97 -1.55
CA ALA A 205 -7.27 6.09 -0.76
C ALA A 205 -6.33 5.27 -1.67
N PHE A 206 -6.86 4.73 -2.77
CA PHE A 206 -6.07 3.98 -3.75
C PHE A 206 -5.00 4.86 -4.43
N CYS A 207 -5.36 6.06 -4.90
CA CYS A 207 -4.41 7.00 -5.50
C CYS A 207 -3.32 7.44 -4.50
N LEU A 208 -3.69 7.70 -3.24
CA LEU A 208 -2.73 8.02 -2.18
C LEU A 208 -1.80 6.84 -1.87
N GLY A 209 -2.31 5.62 -1.88
CA GLY A 209 -1.51 4.39 -1.74
C GLY A 209 -0.50 4.20 -2.87
N ILE A 210 -0.91 4.44 -4.13
CA ILE A 210 0.01 4.43 -5.28
C ILE A 210 1.06 5.53 -5.11
N ALA A 211 0.66 6.76 -4.79
CA ALA A 211 1.59 7.87 -4.59
C ALA A 211 2.61 7.55 -3.50
N PHE A 212 2.17 6.96 -2.38
CA PHE A 212 3.03 6.49 -1.31
C PHE A 212 4.04 5.45 -1.81
N ALA A 213 3.57 4.37 -2.44
CA ALA A 213 4.42 3.27 -2.89
C ALA A 213 5.45 3.72 -3.94
N VAL A 214 5.01 4.49 -4.95
CA VAL A 214 5.89 5.05 -5.97
C VAL A 214 6.92 5.99 -5.35
N SER A 215 6.54 6.77 -4.33
CA SER A 215 7.46 7.65 -3.63
C SER A 215 8.51 6.88 -2.83
N VAL A 216 8.13 5.80 -2.12
CA VAL A 216 9.09 4.94 -1.41
C VAL A 216 10.09 4.33 -2.38
N VAL A 217 9.59 3.73 -3.48
CA VAL A 217 10.44 3.14 -4.50
C VAL A 217 11.35 4.20 -5.13
N GLY A 218 10.81 5.38 -5.44
CA GLY A 218 11.57 6.50 -6.00
C GLY A 218 12.69 6.98 -5.08
N ILE A 219 12.42 7.15 -3.77
CA ILE A 219 13.45 7.52 -2.78
C ILE A 219 14.55 6.45 -2.73
N VAL A 220 14.17 5.18 -2.58
CA VAL A 220 15.13 4.06 -2.48
C VAL A 220 15.98 3.96 -3.74
N CYS A 221 15.37 4.02 -4.92
CA CYS A 221 16.10 3.98 -6.19
C CYS A 221 17.09 5.15 -6.31
N VAL A 222 16.66 6.38 -6.02
CA VAL A 222 17.55 7.54 -6.14
C VAL A 222 18.72 7.42 -5.15
N LEU A 223 18.46 7.04 -3.89
CA LEU A 223 19.50 6.91 -2.87
C LEU A 223 20.47 5.75 -3.11
N LEU A 224 20.04 4.67 -3.78
CA LEU A 224 20.90 3.52 -4.07
C LEU A 224 21.74 3.70 -5.34
N PHE A 225 21.22 4.43 -6.33
CA PHE A 225 21.84 4.51 -7.65
C PHE A 225 22.44 5.88 -7.98
N THR A 226 22.19 6.91 -7.16
CA THR A 226 22.67 8.28 -7.42
C THR A 226 23.03 9.00 -6.12
N ASP A 227 23.92 9.99 -6.22
CA ASP A 227 24.20 10.93 -5.12
C ASP A 227 23.32 12.20 -5.19
N SER A 228 22.33 12.21 -6.09
CA SER A 228 21.53 13.41 -6.36
C SER A 228 20.59 13.74 -5.21
N PRO A 229 20.44 15.02 -4.82
CA PRO A 229 19.45 15.43 -3.81
C PRO A 229 17.99 15.29 -4.29
N ILE A 230 17.75 14.85 -5.53
CA ILE A 230 16.42 14.75 -6.13
C ILE A 230 15.49 13.77 -5.39
N TRP A 231 16.00 12.89 -4.52
CA TRP A 231 15.20 12.03 -3.64
C TRP A 231 14.25 12.82 -2.73
N ARG A 232 14.55 14.11 -2.49
CA ARG A 232 13.69 15.03 -1.72
C ARG A 232 12.32 15.22 -2.37
N VAL A 233 12.23 15.14 -3.70
CA VAL A 233 10.98 15.29 -4.46
C VAL A 233 9.99 14.14 -4.16
N PRO A 234 10.35 12.85 -4.35
CA PRO A 234 9.48 11.76 -3.93
C PRO A 234 9.28 11.72 -2.41
N PHE A 235 10.23 12.17 -1.59
CA PHE A 235 9.97 12.35 -0.15
C PHE A 235 8.80 13.32 0.13
N PHE A 236 8.68 14.42 -0.61
CA PHE A 236 7.56 15.34 -0.41
C PHE A 236 6.21 14.67 -0.71
N LEU A 237 6.15 13.91 -1.81
CA LEU A 237 4.96 13.17 -2.21
C LEU A 237 4.63 12.06 -1.21
N LEU A 238 5.65 11.40 -0.66
CA LEU A 238 5.50 10.44 0.44
C LEU A 238 4.84 11.13 1.65
N ALA A 239 5.40 12.24 2.12
CA ALA A 239 4.89 12.96 3.28
C ALA A 239 3.45 13.45 3.06
N LEU A 240 3.14 14.00 1.87
CA LEU A 240 1.79 14.44 1.52
C LEU A 240 0.79 13.29 1.48
N SER A 241 1.15 12.18 0.82
CA SER A 241 0.28 11.01 0.73
C SER A 241 -0.04 10.43 2.10
N THR A 242 0.96 10.33 2.98
CA THR A 242 0.80 9.91 4.37
C THR A 242 -0.08 10.89 5.16
N PHE A 243 0.17 12.19 5.07
CA PHE A 243 -0.62 13.21 5.75
C PHE A 243 -2.10 13.11 5.37
N HIS A 244 -2.41 13.18 4.07
CA HIS A 244 -3.79 13.17 3.58
C HIS A 244 -4.53 11.86 3.88
N PHE A 245 -3.83 10.71 3.82
CA PHE A 245 -4.41 9.44 4.23
C PHE A 245 -4.71 9.41 5.73
N LEU A 246 -3.77 9.83 6.58
CA LEU A 246 -3.97 9.83 8.04
C LEU A 246 -5.05 10.80 8.50
N GLU A 247 -5.21 11.94 7.82
CA GLU A 247 -6.34 12.86 8.07
C GLU A 247 -7.69 12.15 7.90
N PHE A 248 -7.86 11.44 6.80
CA PHE A 248 -9.08 10.68 6.55
C PHE A 248 -9.23 9.53 7.54
N TRP A 249 -8.19 8.70 7.69
CA TRP A 249 -8.22 7.49 8.52
C TRP A 249 -8.56 7.80 9.98
N THR A 250 -7.87 8.77 10.59
CA THR A 250 -8.10 9.15 11.99
C THR A 250 -9.51 9.71 12.21
N THR A 251 -10.03 10.46 11.24
CA THR A 251 -11.41 10.96 11.26
C THR A 251 -12.42 9.83 11.08
N ALA A 252 -12.17 8.89 10.16
CA ALA A 252 -13.02 7.72 9.95
C ALA A 252 -13.09 6.85 11.21
N GLU A 253 -11.97 6.68 11.90
CA GLU A 253 -11.83 5.84 13.10
C GLU A 253 -12.51 6.46 14.34
N ARG A 254 -12.31 7.76 14.59
CA ARG A 254 -12.76 8.39 15.85
C ARG A 254 -13.89 9.40 15.69
N ASN A 255 -14.27 9.76 14.47
CA ASN A 255 -15.37 10.66 14.17
C ASN A 255 -16.12 10.26 12.88
N THR A 256 -16.49 8.98 12.78
CA THR A 256 -17.16 8.39 11.60
C THR A 256 -18.46 9.11 11.21
N ALA A 257 -19.14 9.72 12.20
CA ALA A 257 -20.40 10.42 11.98
C ALA A 257 -20.25 11.63 11.02
N VAL A 258 -19.09 12.29 11.01
CA VAL A 258 -18.85 13.49 10.18
C VAL A 258 -17.89 13.24 9.02
N VAL A 259 -17.22 12.08 8.98
CA VAL A 259 -16.23 11.78 7.92
C VAL A 259 -16.87 11.86 6.53
N SER A 260 -16.14 12.47 5.60
CA SER A 260 -16.53 12.62 4.20
C SER A 260 -15.29 12.55 3.30
N ILE A 261 -15.50 12.65 1.99
CA ILE A 261 -14.42 12.79 1.01
C ILE A 261 -13.53 14.00 1.30
N ASP A 262 -14.09 15.09 1.83
CA ASP A 262 -13.33 16.30 2.14
C ASP A 262 -12.39 16.09 3.34
N SER A 263 -12.60 15.05 4.15
CA SER A 263 -11.72 14.70 5.27
C SER A 263 -10.32 14.26 4.83
N PHE A 264 -10.12 13.94 3.55
CA PHE A 264 -8.77 13.78 2.99
C PHE A 264 -8.00 15.10 2.89
N LEU A 265 -8.67 16.26 2.92
CA LEU A 265 -8.09 17.61 2.79
C LEU A 265 -7.31 17.87 1.49
N LEU A 266 -7.52 17.08 0.43
CA LEU A 266 -6.81 17.25 -0.85
C LEU A 266 -7.10 18.59 -1.54
N THR A 267 -8.31 19.13 -1.32
CA THR A 267 -8.78 20.40 -1.89
C THR A 267 -9.08 21.44 -0.80
N ALA A 268 -8.54 21.26 0.41
CA ALA A 268 -8.74 22.20 1.50
C ALA A 268 -8.15 23.58 1.16
N ASN A 269 -8.84 24.66 1.50
CA ASN A 269 -8.38 26.04 1.26
C ASN A 269 -7.96 26.31 -0.19
N TRP A 270 -8.68 25.71 -1.15
CA TRP A 270 -8.44 25.93 -2.57
C TRP A 270 -8.62 27.41 -2.95
N PRO A 271 -7.74 28.01 -3.78
CA PRO A 271 -6.58 27.41 -4.45
C PRO A 271 -5.25 27.56 -3.69
N ALA A 272 -5.21 28.34 -2.60
CA ALA A 272 -3.97 28.72 -1.92
C ALA A 272 -3.12 27.51 -1.47
N TYR A 273 -3.78 26.46 -0.96
CA TYR A 273 -3.10 25.23 -0.56
C TYR A 273 -2.38 24.55 -1.74
N ALA A 274 -3.04 24.44 -2.89
CA ALA A 274 -2.46 23.81 -4.08
C ALA A 274 -1.29 24.63 -4.64
N ILE A 275 -1.39 25.97 -4.60
CA ILE A 275 -0.31 26.87 -5.02
C ILE A 275 0.92 26.65 -4.12
N ALA A 276 0.74 26.59 -2.80
CA ALA A 276 1.85 26.40 -1.87
C ALA A 276 2.57 25.05 -2.08
N HIS A 277 1.84 23.95 -2.28
CA HIS A 277 2.45 22.64 -2.52
C HIS A 277 3.11 22.55 -3.89
N SER A 278 2.49 23.13 -4.92
CA SER A 278 3.08 23.21 -6.26
C SER A 278 4.37 24.04 -6.25
N ALA A 279 4.38 25.18 -5.56
CA ALA A 279 5.58 26.01 -5.41
C ALA A 279 6.71 25.26 -4.70
N ALA A 280 6.41 24.55 -3.61
CA ALA A 280 7.41 23.75 -2.88
C ALA A 280 7.97 22.61 -3.74
N PHE A 281 7.11 21.93 -4.51
CA PHE A 281 7.53 20.87 -5.43
C PHE A 281 8.41 21.43 -6.56
N VAL A 282 8.02 22.56 -7.15
CA VAL A 282 8.76 23.23 -8.23
C VAL A 282 10.11 23.76 -7.74
N GLU A 283 10.17 24.45 -6.60
CA GLU A 283 11.43 24.92 -6.02
C GLU A 283 12.37 23.75 -5.77
N CYS A 284 11.89 22.69 -5.12
CA CYS A 284 12.71 21.51 -4.80
C CYS A 284 13.23 20.84 -6.08
N THR A 285 12.39 20.70 -7.10
CA THR A 285 12.75 20.07 -8.38
C THR A 285 13.79 20.91 -9.12
N ILE A 286 13.57 22.22 -9.26
CA ILE A 286 14.49 23.13 -9.96
C ILE A 286 15.83 23.16 -9.22
N VAL A 287 15.83 23.36 -7.90
CA VAL A 287 17.07 23.45 -7.12
C VAL A 287 17.83 22.13 -7.17
N SER A 288 17.15 20.99 -7.02
CA SER A 288 17.82 19.68 -7.03
C SER A 288 18.35 19.28 -8.40
N ALA A 289 17.69 19.69 -9.49
CA ALA A 289 18.10 19.34 -10.85
C ALA A 289 19.22 20.25 -11.39
N PHE A 290 19.15 21.55 -11.13
CA PHE A 290 20.09 22.53 -11.71
C PHE A 290 21.21 22.93 -10.76
N PHE A 291 21.05 22.75 -9.45
CA PHE A 291 22.02 23.17 -8.44
C PHE A 291 22.25 22.07 -7.37
N PRO A 292 22.63 20.84 -7.77
CA PRO A 292 22.73 19.70 -6.84
C PRO A 292 23.77 19.90 -5.72
N ASP A 293 24.88 20.59 -6.01
CA ASP A 293 25.97 20.84 -5.06
C ASP A 293 25.76 22.12 -4.22
N ARG A 294 24.58 22.73 -4.28
CA ARG A 294 24.30 23.98 -3.57
C ARG A 294 24.29 23.78 -2.07
N HIS A 295 25.13 24.56 -1.37
CA HIS A 295 24.98 24.77 0.07
C HIS A 295 23.74 25.61 0.36
N TRP A 296 22.65 24.95 0.75
CA TRP A 296 21.38 25.62 1.04
C TRP A 296 21.27 26.20 2.45
N ALA A 297 22.16 25.79 3.36
CA ALA A 297 22.18 26.19 4.76
C ALA A 297 23.52 26.85 5.13
N PRO A 298 23.52 27.85 6.03
CA PRO A 298 24.73 28.54 6.44
C PRO A 298 25.63 27.61 7.28
N PHE A 299 26.94 27.88 7.27
CA PHE A 299 27.94 27.19 8.09
C PHE A 299 27.98 25.66 7.93
N GLY A 300 27.55 25.12 6.78
CA GLY A 300 27.51 23.67 6.54
C GLY A 300 26.43 22.93 7.35
N SER A 301 25.48 23.64 7.96
CA SER A 301 24.45 23.06 8.84
C SER A 301 23.34 22.27 8.12
N GLY A 302 23.45 22.05 6.81
CA GLY A 302 22.38 21.46 5.99
C GLY A 302 21.95 20.07 6.43
N GLN A 303 22.88 19.21 6.85
CA GLN A 303 22.53 17.88 7.37
C GLN A 303 21.76 17.96 8.70
N VAL A 304 22.17 18.85 9.59
CA VAL A 304 21.49 19.08 10.88
C VAL A 304 20.08 19.61 10.66
N LEU A 305 19.91 20.60 9.77
CA LEU A 305 18.59 21.14 9.43
C LEU A 305 17.69 20.12 8.75
N LEU A 306 18.25 19.22 7.93
CA LEU A 306 17.50 18.09 7.35
C LEU A 306 17.00 17.14 8.44
N LEU A 307 17.85 16.77 9.41
CA LEU A 307 17.46 15.90 10.52
C LEU A 307 16.40 16.56 11.41
N ILE A 308 16.54 17.85 11.68
CA ILE A 308 15.53 18.65 12.37
C ILE A 308 14.22 18.64 11.56
N GLY A 309 14.29 18.82 10.24
CA GLY A 309 13.14 18.76 9.34
C GLY A 309 12.42 17.41 9.40
N LEU A 310 13.16 16.30 9.32
CA LEU A 310 12.61 14.95 9.44
C LEU A 310 11.92 14.75 10.79
N PHE A 311 12.58 15.18 11.88
CA PHE A 311 12.01 15.12 13.22
C PHE A 311 10.71 15.94 13.32
N MET A 312 10.69 17.15 12.77
CA MET A 312 9.50 18.02 12.74
C MET A 312 8.36 17.39 11.93
N VAL A 313 8.64 16.75 10.80
CA VAL A 313 7.62 16.03 10.00
C VAL A 313 7.04 14.87 10.80
N LEU A 314 7.89 14.02 11.39
CA LEU A 314 7.46 12.83 12.13
C LEU A 314 6.66 13.21 13.39
N ILE A 315 7.20 14.11 14.22
CA ILE A 315 6.54 14.56 15.44
C ILE A 315 5.30 15.39 15.11
N GLY A 316 5.37 16.27 14.10
CA GLY A 316 4.21 17.06 13.67
C GLY A 316 3.05 16.19 13.22
N GLN A 317 3.33 15.17 12.40
CA GLN A 317 2.32 14.19 11.98
C GLN A 317 1.77 13.40 13.17
N ALA A 318 2.65 12.89 14.05
CA ALA A 318 2.24 12.11 15.21
C ALA A 318 1.36 12.92 16.17
N VAL A 319 1.77 14.13 16.55
CA VAL A 319 1.00 15.04 17.41
C VAL A 319 -0.36 15.34 16.80
N ARG A 320 -0.40 15.59 15.48
CA ARG A 320 -1.65 15.87 14.78
C ARG A 320 -2.61 14.68 14.80
N SER A 321 -2.14 13.50 14.41
CA SER A 321 -2.96 12.29 14.43
C SER A 321 -3.40 11.92 15.84
N LEU A 322 -2.54 12.05 16.85
CA LEU A 322 -2.88 11.81 18.26
C LEU A 322 -3.93 12.81 18.77
N ALA A 323 -3.83 14.09 18.38
CA ALA A 323 -4.83 15.10 18.73
C ALA A 323 -6.21 14.72 18.17
N MET A 324 -6.28 14.33 16.90
CA MET A 324 -7.52 13.90 16.25
C MET A 324 -8.11 12.64 16.90
N LEU A 325 -7.26 11.65 17.16
CA LEU A 325 -7.69 10.41 17.81
C LEU A 325 -8.19 10.62 19.24
N HIS A 326 -7.57 11.54 19.97
CA HIS A 326 -7.97 11.86 21.35
C HIS A 326 -9.25 12.70 21.39
N ALA A 327 -9.34 13.76 20.59
CA ALA A 327 -10.54 14.61 20.58
C ALA A 327 -11.77 13.92 19.97
N GLY A 328 -11.57 12.97 19.04
CA GLY A 328 -12.63 12.14 18.45
C GLY A 328 -13.82 12.95 17.94
N ALA A 329 -15.01 12.70 18.49
CA ALA A 329 -16.24 13.42 18.12
C ALA A 329 -16.20 14.94 18.38
N SER A 330 -15.29 15.42 19.24
CA SER A 330 -15.06 16.85 19.50
C SER A 330 -14.06 17.49 18.52
N PHE A 331 -13.42 16.71 17.64
CA PHE A 331 -12.57 17.23 16.58
C PHE A 331 -13.36 17.50 15.30
N ASN A 332 -13.08 18.62 14.63
CA ASN A 332 -13.60 18.89 13.29
C ASN A 332 -12.59 19.69 12.45
N HIS A 333 -12.52 19.42 11.14
CA HIS A 333 -11.68 20.15 10.19
C HIS A 333 -12.18 21.58 9.95
N GLN A 334 -13.46 21.85 10.20
CA GLN A 334 -14.05 23.19 10.15
C GLN A 334 -14.38 23.67 11.57
N ILE A 335 -14.14 24.96 11.82
CA ILE A 335 -14.51 25.56 13.11
C ILE A 335 -16.03 25.50 13.24
N GLN A 336 -16.50 24.90 14.33
CA GLN A 336 -17.92 24.77 14.61
C GLN A 336 -18.47 26.10 15.16
N THR A 337 -19.55 26.58 14.57
CA THR A 337 -20.26 27.80 15.03
C THR A 337 -21.41 27.51 15.99
N ARG A 338 -21.78 26.23 16.13
CA ARG A 338 -22.81 25.75 17.07
C ARG A 338 -22.27 24.56 17.87
N ARG A 339 -22.65 24.49 19.15
CA ARG A 339 -22.28 23.38 20.03
C ARG A 339 -23.18 22.17 19.79
N ALA A 340 -22.60 21.07 19.34
CA ALA A 340 -23.27 19.77 19.35
C ALA A 340 -23.25 19.17 20.76
N GLN A 341 -24.21 18.29 21.09
CA GLN A 341 -24.21 17.59 22.39
C GLN A 341 -22.96 16.71 22.59
N SER A 342 -22.40 16.19 21.49
CA SER A 342 -21.15 15.42 21.48
C SER A 342 -19.88 16.28 21.60
N HIS A 343 -20.01 17.61 21.56
CA HIS A 343 -18.87 18.53 21.66
C HIS A 343 -18.56 18.81 23.14
N LEU A 344 -17.53 18.10 23.63
CA LEU A 344 -17.02 18.21 24.99
C LEU A 344 -15.69 18.98 24.99
N LEU A 345 -15.42 19.67 26.10
CA LEU A 345 -14.14 20.34 26.28
C LEU A 345 -13.08 19.30 26.69
N VAL A 346 -12.22 18.93 25.76
CA VAL A 346 -11.13 17.96 25.99
C VAL A 346 -9.90 18.67 26.55
N THR A 347 -9.47 18.30 27.75
CA THR A 347 -8.33 18.93 28.47
C THR A 347 -7.30 17.92 28.99
N THR A 348 -7.47 16.63 28.69
CA THR A 348 -6.63 15.54 29.18
C THR A 348 -5.62 15.08 28.11
N GLY A 349 -4.63 14.26 28.52
CA GLY A 349 -3.54 13.77 27.66
C GLY A 349 -2.88 14.89 26.86
N ILE A 350 -2.80 14.76 25.54
CA ILE A 350 -2.11 15.74 24.68
C ILE A 350 -2.67 17.17 24.79
N TYR A 351 -3.98 17.31 25.05
CA TYR A 351 -4.63 18.60 25.28
C TYR A 351 -4.25 19.21 26.63
N GLY A 352 -3.78 18.41 27.59
CA GLY A 352 -3.25 18.93 28.86
C GLY A 352 -1.91 19.67 28.70
N TRP A 353 -1.18 19.42 27.61
CA TRP A 353 0.13 20.04 27.34
C TRP A 353 0.05 21.17 26.31
N ILE A 354 -0.83 21.02 25.31
CA ILE A 354 -0.97 21.95 24.19
C ILE A 354 -2.46 22.18 23.93
N ARG A 355 -2.91 23.44 23.87
CA ARG A 355 -4.34 23.74 23.66
C ARG A 355 -4.85 23.36 22.28
N HIS A 356 -4.01 23.55 21.27
CA HIS A 356 -4.31 23.30 19.86
C HIS A 356 -3.30 22.32 19.25
N PRO A 357 -3.24 21.07 19.72
CA PRO A 357 -2.18 20.14 19.33
C PRO A 357 -2.26 19.75 17.84
N SER A 358 -3.46 19.69 17.25
CA SER A 358 -3.59 19.42 15.80
C SER A 358 -3.00 20.54 14.94
N TYR A 359 -3.09 21.79 15.41
CA TYR A 359 -2.57 22.97 14.72
C TYR A 359 -1.06 23.08 14.91
N PHE A 360 -0.58 22.83 16.13
CA PHE A 360 0.84 22.65 16.40
C PHE A 360 1.44 21.59 15.47
N GLY A 361 0.82 20.41 15.41
CA GLY A 361 1.30 19.31 14.58
C GLY A 361 1.38 19.71 13.10
N PHE A 362 0.32 20.33 12.56
CA PHE A 362 0.31 20.77 11.16
C PHE A 362 1.29 21.93 10.88
N PHE A 363 1.45 22.87 11.81
CA PHE A 363 2.41 23.97 11.70
C PHE A 363 3.84 23.45 11.56
N TYR A 364 4.29 22.61 12.49
CA TYR A 364 5.64 22.06 12.47
C TYR A 364 5.84 21.03 11.37
N TRP A 365 4.82 20.25 11.02
CA TRP A 365 4.87 19.36 9.86
C TRP A 365 5.13 20.15 8.57
N GLY A 366 4.39 21.25 8.34
CA GLY A 366 4.55 22.08 7.15
C GLY A 366 5.95 22.69 7.04
N LEU A 367 6.48 23.24 8.13
CA LEU A 367 7.86 23.77 8.16
C LEU A 367 8.92 22.68 8.03
N GLY A 368 8.71 21.53 8.67
CA GLY A 368 9.58 20.38 8.60
C GLY A 368 9.75 19.88 7.17
N THR A 369 8.65 19.81 6.39
CA THR A 369 8.75 19.39 4.98
C THR A 369 9.69 20.31 4.21
N GLN A 370 9.60 21.63 4.36
CA GLN A 370 10.44 22.57 3.61
C GLN A 370 11.92 22.46 4.00
N LEU A 371 12.24 22.16 5.27
CA LEU A 371 13.62 21.86 5.69
C LEU A 371 14.15 20.57 5.06
N VAL A 372 13.33 19.51 4.98
CA VAL A 372 13.74 18.27 4.29
C VAL A 372 13.89 18.49 2.79
N LEU A 373 13.11 19.37 2.18
CA LEU A 373 13.30 19.75 0.77
C LEU A 373 14.54 20.64 0.55
N GLY A 374 15.05 21.29 1.59
CA GLY A 374 16.11 22.29 1.44
C GLY A 374 15.61 23.56 0.71
N ASN A 375 14.30 23.77 0.69
CA ASN A 375 13.65 24.93 0.09
C ASN A 375 13.83 26.13 1.02
N VAL A 376 14.50 27.18 0.54
CA VAL A 376 14.72 28.39 1.35
C VAL A 376 13.56 29.37 1.16
N LEU A 377 13.10 29.54 -0.08
CA LEU A 377 12.03 30.49 -0.40
C LEU A 377 10.70 29.99 0.17
N CYS A 378 10.35 28.72 -0.10
CA CYS A 378 9.14 28.12 0.44
C CYS A 378 9.19 27.96 1.96
N PHE A 379 10.35 27.77 2.61
CA PHE A 379 10.40 27.74 4.07
C PHE A 379 9.96 29.08 4.68
N VAL A 380 10.46 30.20 4.15
CA VAL A 380 10.06 31.54 4.61
C VAL A 380 8.58 31.80 4.31
N ALA A 381 8.12 31.46 3.10
CA ALA A 381 6.73 31.63 2.70
C ALA A 381 5.76 30.78 3.55
N TYR A 382 6.07 29.50 3.78
CA TYR A 382 5.28 28.62 4.64
C TYR A 382 5.24 29.12 6.07
N SER A 383 6.38 29.61 6.60
CA SER A 383 6.43 30.21 7.93
C SER A 383 5.47 31.38 8.08
N ALA A 384 5.48 32.32 7.13
CA ALA A 384 4.59 33.47 7.15
C ALA A 384 3.12 33.06 6.99
N VAL A 385 2.80 32.21 6.00
CA VAL A 385 1.44 31.79 5.68
C VAL A 385 0.83 30.98 6.82
N LEU A 386 1.55 29.98 7.35
CA LEU A 386 1.07 29.16 8.47
C LEU A 386 0.89 30.00 9.73
N TYR A 387 1.82 30.92 10.02
CA TYR A 387 1.69 31.82 11.17
C TYR A 387 0.42 32.69 11.06
N MET A 388 0.21 33.36 9.92
CA MET A 388 -0.97 34.19 9.71
C MET A 388 -2.26 33.36 9.76
N PHE A 389 -2.27 32.19 9.12
CA PHE A 389 -3.41 31.29 9.09
C PHE A 389 -3.80 30.83 10.50
N PHE A 390 -2.87 30.27 11.28
CA PHE A 390 -3.18 29.74 12.60
C PHE A 390 -3.43 30.81 13.64
N ARG A 391 -2.75 31.96 13.58
CA ARG A 391 -3.04 33.09 14.47
C ARG A 391 -4.49 33.54 14.32
N GLY A 392 -4.95 33.75 13.08
CA GLY A 392 -6.33 34.14 12.80
C GLY A 392 -7.34 33.05 13.17
N ARG A 393 -7.02 31.80 12.81
CA ARG A 393 -7.88 30.64 13.07
C ARG A 393 -8.07 30.36 14.56
N ILE A 394 -6.98 30.35 15.33
CA ILE A 394 -7.02 30.13 16.79
C ILE A 394 -7.81 31.24 17.46
N LEU A 395 -7.56 32.51 17.12
CA LEU A 395 -8.30 33.63 17.71
C LEU A 395 -9.82 33.50 17.50
N HIS A 396 -10.24 33.11 16.29
CA HIS A 396 -11.66 32.88 16.00
C HIS A 396 -12.22 31.68 16.77
N GLU A 397 -11.50 30.56 16.78
CA GLU A 397 -11.93 29.34 17.44
C GLU A 397 -12.01 29.48 18.96
N GLU A 398 -11.02 30.10 19.60
CA GLU A 398 -11.04 30.34 21.04
C GLU A 398 -12.21 31.24 21.44
N GLY A 399 -12.60 32.20 20.59
CA GLY A 399 -13.83 32.98 20.79
C GLY A 399 -15.06 32.08 20.87
N LYS A 400 -15.19 31.11 19.96
CA LYS A 400 -16.27 30.11 19.99
C LYS A 400 -16.18 29.15 21.16
N LEU A 401 -14.99 28.73 21.56
CA LEU A 401 -14.81 27.85 22.71
C LEU A 401 -15.19 28.56 24.03
N VAL A 402 -14.93 29.86 24.15
CA VAL A 402 -15.47 30.67 25.27
C VAL A 402 -16.99 30.76 25.21
N GLU A 403 -17.58 31.00 24.03
CA GLU A 403 -19.05 30.97 23.87
C GLU A 403 -19.66 29.62 24.28
N PHE A 404 -18.98 28.50 24.01
CA PHE A 404 -19.49 27.15 24.26
C PHE A 404 -19.31 26.64 25.68
N PHE A 405 -18.20 27.01 26.34
CA PHE A 405 -17.75 26.42 27.60
C PHE A 405 -17.47 27.45 28.70
N GLY A 406 -17.57 28.76 28.41
CA GLY A 406 -17.44 29.83 29.40
C GLY A 406 -16.15 29.76 30.20
N ASP A 407 -16.28 29.84 31.53
CA ASP A 407 -15.17 29.91 32.48
C ASP A 407 -14.28 28.66 32.51
N ASP A 408 -14.82 27.49 32.10
CA ASP A 408 -14.03 26.26 32.00
C ASP A 408 -12.93 26.41 30.95
N TYR A 409 -13.27 26.98 29.78
CA TYR A 409 -12.29 27.25 28.73
C TYR A 409 -11.33 28.36 29.13
N VAL A 410 -11.81 29.42 29.79
CA VAL A 410 -10.96 30.51 30.29
C VAL A 410 -9.92 29.98 31.28
N SER A 411 -10.33 29.09 32.19
CA SER A 411 -9.45 28.45 33.18
C SER A 411 -8.45 27.51 32.53
N TYR A 412 -8.89 26.72 31.55
CA TYR A 412 -8.01 25.87 30.74
C TYR A 412 -6.98 26.70 29.96
N ARG A 413 -7.40 27.80 29.34
CA ARG A 413 -6.54 28.69 28.56
C ARG A 413 -5.41 29.32 29.38
N LYS A 414 -5.67 29.64 30.65
CA LYS A 414 -4.67 30.18 31.58
C LYS A 414 -3.56 29.18 31.92
N ARG A 415 -3.85 27.87 31.88
CA ARG A 415 -2.92 26.82 32.33
C ARG A 415 -2.09 26.23 31.19
N VAL A 416 -2.64 26.18 29.98
CA VAL A 416 -2.04 25.44 28.86
C VAL A 416 -1.73 26.40 27.71
N GLY A 417 -0.58 26.28 27.05
CA GLY A 417 -0.17 27.15 25.93
C GLY A 417 -0.49 26.56 24.54
N THR A 418 -0.23 27.32 23.47
CA THR A 418 -0.30 26.81 22.09
C THR A 418 1.01 26.16 21.60
N LEU A 419 2.14 26.51 22.23
CA LEU A 419 3.52 26.16 21.83
C LEU A 419 3.91 26.54 20.38
N MET A 420 3.13 27.41 19.73
CA MET A 420 3.50 28.03 18.45
C MET A 420 4.09 29.42 18.69
N PRO A 421 5.18 29.80 18.00
CA PRO A 421 5.84 31.08 18.24
C PRO A 421 4.89 32.26 18.06
N PHE A 422 4.86 33.15 19.06
CA PHE A 422 4.09 34.41 19.03
C PHE A 422 2.56 34.27 18.92
N ILE A 423 1.99 33.07 19.10
CA ILE A 423 0.55 32.83 19.16
C ILE A 423 0.17 32.49 20.61
N ARG A 424 -0.59 33.38 21.27
CA ARG A 424 -0.93 33.21 22.69
C ARG A 424 -2.18 32.40 22.94
#